data_AF-A0A1A8ZRV2-F1
#
_entry.id   AF-A0A1A8ZRV2-F1
#
_cell.length_a   1.000
_cell.length_b   1.000
_cell.length_c   1.000
_cell.angle_alpha   90.00
_cell.angle_beta   90.00
_cell.angle_gamma   90.00
#
_symmetry.space_group_name_H-M   'P 1'
#
loop_
_entity.id
_entity.type
_entity.pdbx_description
1 polymer ?
#
loop_
_entity_poly.entity_id
_entity_poly.type
_entity_poly.pdbx_seq_one_letter_code
_entity_poly.pdbx_strand_id
1 'polypeptide(L)'
;MTLNADDLTGYVERDLDADLTRWFPGRPPVTVPARTRPVAPLLDRLPPADAAALAAFDRRVRSGRMPQFLDVYDWSYGFDFAANDCGLLDADYRTELTDDDVYSIGADGGGNLYVVLADGQVGLWFHEEEVVEGNTRFDNLDVFLWSVVRYHAVRAGTLDRAEVEADFRSLGQDGALEPNVGLLRSMA
;
A
#
# COMPACT_ATOMS: atom_id res chain seq x y z
N MET A 1 16.45 3.10 19.19
CA MET A 1 15.05 3.47 19.52
C MET A 1 14.18 2.52 18.72
N THR A 2 13.10 2.02 19.31
CA THR A 2 12.22 0.99 18.71
C THR A 2 11.14 1.73 17.94
N LEU A 3 11.16 1.66 16.60
CA LEU A 3 10.17 2.30 15.73
C LEU A 3 8.81 1.63 15.91
N ASN A 4 7.75 2.41 16.13
CA ASN A 4 6.38 1.93 16.21
C ASN A 4 5.47 2.65 15.21
N ALA A 5 4.22 2.19 15.08
CA ALA A 5 3.26 2.75 14.14
C ALA A 5 2.95 4.24 14.40
N ASP A 6 2.91 4.67 15.67
CA ASP A 6 2.64 6.06 16.02
C ASP A 6 3.74 7.01 15.52
N ASP A 7 5.01 6.55 15.53
CA ASP A 7 6.14 7.31 14.97
C ASP A 7 5.99 7.58 13.46
N LEU A 8 5.23 6.73 12.76
CA LEU A 8 4.97 6.83 11.33
C LEU A 8 3.70 7.59 10.98
N THR A 9 2.88 7.98 11.95
CA THR A 9 1.68 8.78 11.68
C THR A 9 2.03 10.06 10.92
N GLY A 10 1.36 10.26 9.78
CA GLY A 10 1.58 11.39 8.88
C GLY A 10 2.80 11.24 7.94
N TYR A 11 3.41 10.05 7.87
CA TYR A 11 4.53 9.74 6.97
C TYR A 11 4.24 10.15 5.51
N VAL A 12 3.04 9.88 5.00
CA VAL A 12 2.67 10.21 3.61
C VAL A 12 2.87 11.70 3.32
N GLU A 13 2.46 12.56 4.25
CA GLU A 13 2.54 14.00 4.05
C GLU A 13 3.93 14.55 4.37
N ARG A 14 4.59 14.00 5.40
CA ARG A 14 5.83 14.53 5.98
C ARG A 14 7.09 14.08 5.22
N ASP A 15 7.19 12.79 4.89
CA ASP A 15 8.47 12.16 4.55
C ASP A 15 8.46 11.41 3.21
N LEU A 16 7.30 10.97 2.71
CA LEU A 16 7.22 10.12 1.51
C LEU A 16 7.96 10.73 0.30
N ASP A 17 7.73 12.01 -0.01
CA ASP A 17 8.36 12.65 -1.17
C ASP A 17 9.90 12.69 -1.07
N ALA A 18 10.41 12.88 0.16
CA ALA A 18 11.84 12.91 0.43
C ALA A 18 12.46 11.50 0.25
N ASP A 19 11.82 10.46 0.78
CA ASP A 19 12.26 9.08 0.62
C ASP A 19 12.22 8.63 -0.85
N LEU A 20 11.14 8.96 -1.58
CA LEU A 20 11.02 8.66 -3.00
C LEU A 20 12.10 9.37 -3.83
N THR A 21 12.38 10.64 -3.54
CA THR A 21 13.45 11.40 -4.21
C THR A 21 14.83 10.81 -3.89
N ARG A 22 15.04 10.38 -2.63
CA ARG A 22 16.31 9.81 -2.17
C ARG A 22 16.63 8.48 -2.85
N TRP A 23 15.67 7.57 -2.95
CA TRP A 23 15.91 6.20 -3.40
C TRP A 23 15.47 5.91 -4.84
N PHE A 24 14.56 6.71 -5.41
CA PHE A 24 14.02 6.49 -6.75
C PHE A 24 14.09 7.71 -7.69
N PRO A 25 15.19 8.50 -7.71
CA PRO A 25 15.23 9.77 -8.45
C PRO A 25 15.08 9.63 -9.97
N GLY A 26 15.34 8.45 -10.53
CA GLY A 26 15.28 8.18 -11.97
C GLY A 26 14.08 7.36 -12.43
N ARG A 27 13.16 7.00 -11.52
CA ARG A 27 11.98 6.21 -11.91
C ARG A 27 10.97 7.08 -12.66
N PRO A 28 10.27 6.52 -13.67
CA PRO A 28 9.23 7.26 -14.38
C PRO A 28 8.13 7.68 -13.39
N PRO A 29 7.43 8.81 -13.65
CA PRO A 29 6.32 9.21 -12.82
C PRO A 29 5.10 8.31 -13.07
N VAL A 30 4.35 8.06 -11.99
CA VAL A 30 3.03 7.45 -12.05
C VAL A 30 2.11 8.30 -12.92
N THR A 31 1.35 7.62 -13.79
CA THR A 31 0.32 8.23 -14.62
C THR A 31 -0.94 7.38 -14.53
N VAL A 32 -2.04 8.00 -14.10
CA VAL A 32 -3.36 7.36 -14.06
C VAL A 32 -4.37 8.17 -14.89
N PRO A 33 -5.31 7.53 -15.60
CA PRO A 33 -6.34 8.23 -16.35
C PRO A 33 -7.21 9.14 -15.48
N ALA A 34 -7.71 10.25 -16.06
CA ALA A 34 -8.64 11.14 -15.35
C ALA A 34 -9.94 10.44 -14.93
N ARG A 35 -10.32 9.35 -15.63
CA ARG A 35 -11.48 8.51 -15.32
C ARG A 35 -11.26 7.52 -14.17
N THR A 36 -10.04 7.43 -13.62
CA THR A 36 -9.77 6.52 -12.50
C THR A 36 -10.66 6.89 -11.31
N ARG A 37 -11.26 5.85 -10.72
CA ARG A 37 -12.21 5.92 -9.60
C ARG A 37 -11.73 6.92 -8.54
N PRO A 38 -12.59 7.80 -8.01
CA PRO A 38 -12.18 8.76 -6.98
C PRO A 38 -12.06 8.07 -5.61
N VAL A 39 -11.12 8.53 -4.76
CA VAL A 39 -11.00 8.07 -3.37
C VAL A 39 -12.09 8.61 -2.45
N ALA A 40 -12.76 9.70 -2.83
CA ALA A 40 -13.66 10.46 -1.97
C ALA A 40 -14.72 9.60 -1.22
N PRO A 41 -15.39 8.61 -1.84
CA PRO A 41 -16.35 7.77 -1.14
C PRO A 41 -15.75 6.99 0.05
N LEU A 42 -14.51 6.48 -0.09
CA LEU A 42 -13.85 5.76 1.00
C LEU A 42 -13.34 6.72 2.08
N LEU A 43 -12.90 7.94 1.71
CA LEU A 43 -12.42 8.94 2.67
C LEU A 43 -13.47 9.27 3.74
N ASP A 44 -14.76 9.31 3.38
CA ASP A 44 -15.86 9.60 4.30
C ASP A 44 -16.11 8.47 5.32
N ARG A 45 -15.56 7.27 5.07
CA ARG A 45 -15.73 6.08 5.91
C ARG A 45 -14.53 5.79 6.80
N LEU A 46 -13.36 6.30 6.41
CA LEU A 46 -12.09 6.05 7.09
C LEU A 46 -11.97 6.81 8.41
N PRO A 47 -11.18 6.29 9.36
CA PRO A 47 -10.72 7.09 10.48
C PRO A 47 -9.96 8.34 9.99
N PRO A 48 -9.99 9.47 10.73
CA PRO A 48 -9.47 10.75 10.23
C PRO A 48 -8.00 10.74 9.80
N ALA A 49 -7.15 9.99 10.49
CA ALA A 49 -5.73 9.87 10.16
C ALA A 49 -5.53 9.12 8.83
N ASP A 50 -6.23 8.00 8.66
CA ASP A 50 -6.16 7.16 7.46
C ASP A 50 -6.76 7.88 6.23
N ALA A 51 -7.86 8.61 6.43
CA ALA A 51 -8.43 9.47 5.41
C ALA A 51 -7.43 10.55 4.96
N ALA A 52 -6.71 11.17 5.90
CA ALA A 52 -5.68 12.15 5.57
C ALA A 52 -4.52 11.52 4.80
N ALA A 53 -4.05 10.35 5.21
CA ALA A 53 -3.00 9.60 4.52
C ALA A 53 -3.42 9.22 3.09
N LEU A 54 -4.62 8.65 2.90
CA LEU A 54 -5.11 8.25 1.57
C LEU A 54 -5.34 9.46 0.67
N ALA A 55 -5.90 10.55 1.17
CA ALA A 55 -6.05 11.78 0.42
C ALA A 55 -4.68 12.37 0.02
N ALA A 56 -3.69 12.31 0.91
CA ALA A 56 -2.33 12.76 0.64
C ALA A 56 -1.63 11.89 -0.42
N PHE A 57 -1.86 10.59 -0.41
CA PHE A 57 -1.34 9.67 -1.41
C PHE A 57 -2.03 9.86 -2.77
N ASP A 58 -3.36 9.99 -2.82
CA ASP A 58 -4.11 10.24 -4.05
C ASP A 58 -3.68 11.54 -4.74
N ARG A 59 -3.46 12.62 -3.99
CA ARG A 59 -2.90 13.87 -4.55
C ARG A 59 -1.55 13.64 -5.24
N ARG A 60 -0.70 12.77 -4.70
CA ARG A 60 0.63 12.46 -5.26
C ARG A 60 0.52 11.61 -6.51
N VAL A 61 -0.29 10.54 -6.48
CA VAL A 61 -0.60 9.69 -7.64
C VAL A 61 -1.14 10.53 -8.81
N ARG A 62 -2.10 11.43 -8.54
CA ARG A 62 -2.72 12.28 -9.55
C ARG A 62 -1.88 13.48 -9.98
N SER A 63 -0.75 13.75 -9.32
CA SER A 63 0.10 14.90 -9.65
C SER A 63 0.91 14.74 -10.94
N GLY A 64 1.05 13.51 -11.45
CA GLY A 64 1.95 13.19 -12.56
C GLY A 64 3.44 13.36 -12.24
N ARG A 65 3.80 13.44 -10.94
CA ARG A 65 5.19 13.65 -10.47
C ARG A 65 5.72 12.57 -9.54
N MET A 66 4.84 11.79 -8.90
CA MET A 66 5.27 10.75 -7.96
C MET A 66 6.01 9.63 -8.71
N PRO A 67 7.24 9.24 -8.32
CA PRO A 67 7.96 8.15 -8.97
C PRO A 67 7.23 6.80 -8.84
N GLN A 68 7.38 5.93 -9.84
CA GLN A 68 6.84 4.57 -9.85
C GLN A 68 7.59 3.66 -8.85
N PHE A 69 7.25 3.70 -7.57
CA PHE A 69 7.86 2.82 -6.56
C PHE A 69 7.05 1.53 -6.33
N LEU A 70 5.73 1.60 -6.51
CA LEU A 70 4.74 0.51 -6.52
C LEU A 70 4.16 0.39 -7.94
N ASP A 71 3.56 -0.76 -8.30
CA ASP A 71 2.85 -0.91 -9.58
C ASP A 71 1.50 -0.20 -9.54
N VAL A 72 1.54 1.14 -9.60
CA VAL A 72 0.41 2.05 -9.71
C VAL A 72 0.16 2.35 -11.19
N TYR A 73 -0.85 1.71 -11.77
CA TYR A 73 -1.23 1.84 -13.17
C TYR A 73 -2.76 1.97 -13.28
N ASP A 74 -3.27 2.14 -14.50
CA ASP A 74 -4.71 2.25 -14.76
C ASP A 74 -5.50 0.97 -14.48
N TRP A 75 -4.82 -0.18 -14.46
CA TRP A 75 -5.38 -1.49 -14.12
C TRP A 75 -5.26 -1.86 -12.64
N SER A 76 -4.52 -1.09 -11.83
CA SER A 76 -4.33 -1.38 -10.40
C SER A 76 -4.82 -0.26 -9.48
N TYR A 77 -4.58 1.01 -9.83
CA TYR A 77 -4.99 2.14 -8.99
C TYR A 77 -6.48 2.44 -9.17
N GLY A 78 -7.25 2.38 -8.08
CA GLY A 78 -8.69 2.56 -8.11
C GLY A 78 -9.40 1.49 -8.93
N PHE A 79 -8.88 0.25 -8.90
CA PHE A 79 -9.51 -0.92 -9.51
C PHE A 79 -10.97 -1.05 -9.06
N ASP A 80 -11.84 -1.39 -10.02
CA ASP A 80 -13.28 -1.54 -9.85
C ASP A 80 -13.60 -3.03 -9.89
N PHE A 81 -13.78 -3.64 -8.71
CA PHE A 81 -13.91 -5.10 -8.60
C PHE A 81 -15.21 -5.58 -9.24
N ALA A 82 -16.32 -4.88 -8.97
CA ALA A 82 -17.63 -5.20 -9.53
C ALA A 82 -17.66 -5.05 -11.06
N ALA A 83 -17.05 -4.00 -11.63
CA ALA A 83 -17.02 -3.82 -13.08
C ALA A 83 -16.15 -4.86 -13.81
N ASN A 84 -15.22 -5.51 -13.11
CA ASN A 84 -14.37 -6.57 -13.63
C ASN A 84 -14.87 -7.98 -13.30
N ASP A 85 -16.05 -8.11 -12.67
CA ASP A 85 -16.64 -9.39 -12.26
C ASP A 85 -15.71 -10.20 -11.33
N CYS A 86 -14.97 -9.49 -10.48
CA CYS A 86 -14.11 -10.08 -9.46
C CYS A 86 -14.85 -10.16 -8.11
N GLY A 87 -14.73 -11.30 -7.44
CA GLY A 87 -15.10 -11.43 -6.05
C GLY A 87 -14.22 -10.58 -5.12
N LEU A 88 -14.77 -10.29 -3.95
CA LEU A 88 -14.06 -9.58 -2.91
C LEU A 88 -14.54 -10.07 -1.53
N LEU A 89 -13.78 -11.01 -0.98
CA LEU A 89 -14.02 -11.56 0.34
C LEU A 89 -13.00 -11.01 1.35
N ASP A 90 -13.46 -10.85 2.59
CA ASP A 90 -12.60 -10.57 3.72
C ASP A 90 -11.81 -11.83 4.15
N ALA A 91 -10.86 -11.66 5.06
CA ALA A 91 -9.94 -12.71 5.51
C ALA A 91 -10.61 -13.93 6.18
N ASP A 92 -11.90 -13.85 6.50
CA ASP A 92 -12.68 -14.98 7.04
C ASP A 92 -13.27 -15.88 5.93
N TYR A 93 -13.03 -15.55 4.66
CA TYR A 93 -13.54 -16.26 3.47
C TYR A 93 -15.07 -16.34 3.42
N ARG A 94 -15.77 -15.41 4.08
CA ARG A 94 -17.24 -15.43 4.22
C ARG A 94 -17.87 -14.06 4.12
N THR A 95 -17.23 -13.05 4.71
CA THR A 95 -17.71 -11.69 4.70
C THR A 95 -17.42 -11.09 3.33
N GLU A 96 -18.48 -10.82 2.57
CA GLU A 96 -18.36 -10.10 1.30
C GLU A 96 -18.08 -8.63 1.57
N LEU A 97 -17.07 -8.11 0.90
CA LEU A 97 -16.76 -6.69 0.81
C LEU A 97 -17.19 -6.19 -0.57
N THR A 98 -17.35 -4.88 -0.68
CA THR A 98 -17.69 -4.21 -1.93
C THR A 98 -16.65 -3.18 -2.30
N ASP A 99 -16.75 -2.66 -3.52
CA ASP A 99 -15.99 -1.51 -3.98
C ASP A 99 -16.07 -0.29 -3.06
N ASP A 100 -17.15 -0.14 -2.28
CA ASP A 100 -17.30 0.94 -1.31
C ASP A 100 -16.49 0.70 -0.03
N ASP A 101 -16.11 -0.56 0.26
CA ASP A 101 -15.39 -0.97 1.47
C ASP A 101 -13.87 -0.96 1.30
N VAL A 102 -13.39 -0.91 0.05
CA VAL A 102 -11.97 -0.96 -0.28
C VAL A 102 -11.57 0.08 -1.31
N TYR A 103 -10.29 0.42 -1.38
CA TYR A 103 -9.71 1.15 -2.52
C TYR A 103 -8.34 0.60 -2.88
N SER A 104 -8.18 0.13 -4.12
CA SER A 104 -6.88 -0.37 -4.59
C SER A 104 -5.89 0.77 -4.84
N ILE A 105 -4.68 0.64 -4.31
CA ILE A 105 -3.62 1.66 -4.34
C ILE A 105 -2.42 1.27 -5.21
N GLY A 106 -2.43 0.06 -5.80
CA GLY A 106 -1.38 -0.47 -6.65
C GLY A 106 -1.28 -1.99 -6.54
N ALA A 107 -0.33 -2.58 -7.26
CA ALA A 107 -0.13 -4.02 -7.31
C ALA A 107 1.26 -4.46 -6.80
N ASP A 108 1.40 -5.74 -6.46
CA ASP A 108 2.67 -6.36 -6.05
C ASP A 108 3.61 -6.74 -7.21
N GLY A 109 3.14 -6.54 -8.46
CA GLY A 109 3.82 -6.94 -9.69
C GLY A 109 3.57 -8.39 -10.13
N GLY A 110 2.84 -9.16 -9.33
CA GLY A 110 2.33 -10.51 -9.64
C GLY A 110 0.85 -10.52 -10.06
N GLY A 111 0.15 -9.39 -9.92
CA GLY A 111 -1.28 -9.26 -10.25
C GLY A 111 -2.19 -9.13 -9.03
N ASN A 112 -1.64 -9.28 -7.82
CA ASN A 112 -2.37 -9.03 -6.58
C ASN A 112 -2.43 -7.53 -6.30
N LEU A 113 -3.49 -7.09 -5.65
CA LEU A 113 -3.78 -5.67 -5.43
C LEU A 113 -3.65 -5.31 -3.95
N TYR A 114 -2.85 -4.29 -3.65
CA TYR A 114 -2.90 -3.67 -2.33
C TYR A 114 -4.16 -2.82 -2.24
N VAL A 115 -4.96 -3.05 -1.19
CA VAL A 115 -6.23 -2.36 -0.95
C VAL A 115 -6.24 -1.72 0.42
N VAL A 116 -6.70 -0.48 0.51
CA VAL A 116 -7.05 0.18 1.77
C VAL A 116 -8.47 -0.22 2.13
N LEU A 117 -8.68 -0.76 3.34
CA LEU A 117 -9.97 -1.15 3.89
C LEU A 117 -10.62 0.02 4.63
N ALA A 118 -11.95 0.02 4.77
CA ALA A 118 -12.69 1.09 5.44
C ALA A 118 -12.33 1.27 6.94
N ASP A 119 -11.66 0.31 7.56
CA ASP A 119 -11.13 0.40 8.92
C ASP A 119 -9.73 1.04 9.00
N GLY A 120 -9.13 1.39 7.85
CA GLY A 120 -7.81 2.01 7.74
C GLY A 120 -6.68 1.04 7.41
N GLN A 121 -6.88 -0.27 7.58
CA GLN A 121 -5.85 -1.27 7.30
C GLN A 121 -5.52 -1.33 5.80
N VAL A 122 -4.30 -1.77 5.48
CA VAL A 122 -3.93 -2.14 4.11
C VAL A 122 -3.78 -3.64 4.02
N GLY A 123 -4.50 -4.29 3.11
CA GLY A 123 -4.38 -5.72 2.84
C GLY A 123 -3.93 -6.00 1.41
N LEU A 124 -3.48 -7.23 1.15
CA LEU A 124 -3.25 -7.72 -0.19
C LEU A 124 -4.47 -8.56 -0.62
N TRP A 125 -5.16 -8.11 -1.66
CA TRP A 125 -6.18 -8.90 -2.34
C TRP A 125 -5.51 -9.85 -3.33
N PHE A 126 -5.75 -11.14 -3.17
CA PHE A 126 -5.22 -12.18 -4.03
C PHE A 126 -6.18 -12.44 -5.17
N HIS A 127 -5.68 -12.34 -6.40
CA HIS A 127 -6.53 -12.44 -7.59
C HIS A 127 -7.01 -13.86 -7.89
N GLU A 128 -6.34 -14.89 -7.37
CA GLU A 128 -6.72 -16.30 -7.58
C GLU A 128 -7.82 -16.73 -6.62
N GLU A 129 -7.73 -16.30 -5.35
CA GLU A 129 -8.72 -16.59 -4.31
C GLU A 129 -9.84 -15.55 -4.19
N GLU A 130 -9.64 -14.36 -4.74
CA GLU A 130 -10.54 -13.21 -4.62
C GLU A 130 -10.76 -12.74 -3.17
N VAL A 131 -9.73 -12.90 -2.33
CA VAL A 131 -9.74 -12.66 -0.88
C VAL A 131 -8.69 -11.62 -0.48
N VAL A 132 -9.04 -10.76 0.48
CA VAL A 132 -8.09 -9.87 1.17
C VAL A 132 -7.45 -10.61 2.35
N GLU A 133 -6.23 -11.10 2.16
CA GLU A 133 -5.58 -12.01 3.13
C GLU A 133 -5.20 -11.33 4.44
N GLY A 134 -5.65 -11.91 5.56
CA GLY A 134 -5.47 -11.36 6.90
C GLY A 134 -4.01 -11.30 7.36
N ASN A 135 -3.22 -12.32 7.04
CA ASN A 135 -1.80 -12.41 7.41
C ASN A 135 -0.87 -11.56 6.53
N THR A 136 -1.43 -10.74 5.63
CA THR A 136 -0.68 -9.80 4.80
C THR A 136 -0.93 -8.34 5.15
N ARG A 137 -1.66 -8.08 6.25
CA ARG A 137 -2.13 -6.75 6.58
C ARG A 137 -1.06 -5.85 7.19
N PHE A 138 -1.32 -4.56 7.04
CA PHE A 138 -0.65 -3.46 7.71
C PHE A 138 -1.69 -2.65 8.46
N ASP A 139 -1.31 -2.10 9.60
CA ASP A 139 -2.19 -1.36 10.49
C ASP A 139 -2.80 -0.12 9.82
N ASN A 140 -2.03 0.55 8.96
CA ASN A 140 -2.49 1.70 8.19
C ASN A 140 -1.61 2.00 6.97
N LEU A 141 -2.04 2.99 6.18
CA LEU A 141 -1.37 3.40 4.94
C LEU A 141 0.02 4.01 5.18
N ASP A 142 0.24 4.75 6.27
CA ASP A 142 1.54 5.34 6.59
C ASP A 142 2.59 4.24 6.80
N VAL A 143 2.26 3.24 7.62
CA VAL A 143 3.14 2.09 7.91
C VAL A 143 3.37 1.25 6.66
N PHE A 144 2.32 1.01 5.87
CA PHE A 144 2.43 0.30 4.59
C PHE A 144 3.40 0.99 3.64
N LEU A 145 3.20 2.28 3.37
CA LEU A 145 4.02 3.02 2.41
C LEU A 145 5.46 3.16 2.89
N TRP A 146 5.68 3.41 4.18
CA TRP A 146 7.02 3.40 4.78
C TRP A 146 7.74 2.07 4.51
N SER A 147 7.03 0.96 4.68
CA SER A 147 7.54 -0.39 4.50
C SER A 147 7.85 -0.69 3.04
N VAL A 148 6.90 -0.44 2.13
CA VAL A 148 7.05 -0.75 0.70
C VAL A 148 8.14 0.09 0.04
N VAL A 149 8.27 1.37 0.41
CA VAL A 149 9.35 2.23 -0.09
C VAL A 149 10.72 1.66 0.30
N ARG A 150 10.91 1.27 1.56
CA ARG A 150 12.18 0.68 2.04
C ARG A 150 12.44 -0.69 1.42
N TYR A 151 11.41 -1.53 1.32
CA TYR A 151 11.48 -2.80 0.62
C TYR A 151 12.01 -2.65 -0.81
N HIS A 152 11.42 -1.73 -1.60
CA HIS A 152 11.88 -1.50 -2.96
C HIS A 152 13.26 -0.81 -3.02
N ALA A 153 13.62 0.02 -2.04
CA ALA A 153 14.94 0.63 -1.97
C ALA A 153 16.03 -0.43 -1.70
N VAL A 154 15.76 -1.41 -0.82
CA VAL A 154 16.64 -2.56 -0.59
C VAL A 154 16.75 -3.41 -1.84
N ARG A 155 15.63 -3.77 -2.49
CA ARG A 155 15.65 -4.54 -3.74
C ARG A 155 16.32 -3.83 -4.91
N ALA A 156 16.36 -2.51 -4.89
CA ALA A 156 17.09 -1.70 -5.87
C ALA A 156 18.58 -1.53 -5.53
N GLY A 157 19.04 -2.00 -4.36
CA GLY A 157 20.41 -1.83 -3.89
C GLY A 157 20.75 -0.41 -3.44
N THR A 158 19.76 0.45 -3.21
CA THR A 158 19.95 1.85 -2.78
C THR A 158 19.87 2.04 -1.27
N LEU A 159 19.52 0.98 -0.54
CA LEU A 159 19.43 0.93 0.92
C LEU A 159 19.91 -0.45 1.39
N ASP A 160 20.71 -0.52 2.45
CA ASP A 160 21.13 -1.81 2.99
C ASP A 160 19.98 -2.42 3.81
N ARG A 161 19.73 -3.72 3.64
CA ARG A 161 18.80 -4.50 4.45
C ARG A 161 19.08 -4.35 5.95
N ALA A 162 20.37 -4.32 6.33
CA ALA A 162 20.79 -4.19 7.72
C ALA A 162 20.34 -2.85 8.36
N GLU A 163 20.07 -1.82 7.56
CA GLU A 163 19.59 -0.52 8.03
C GLU A 163 18.10 -0.54 8.42
N VAL A 164 17.30 -1.48 7.90
CA VAL A 164 15.83 -1.48 8.08
C VAL A 164 15.29 -2.71 8.79
N GLU A 165 16.06 -3.80 8.84
CA GLU A 165 15.57 -5.09 9.34
C GLU A 165 15.07 -5.03 10.80
N ALA A 166 15.74 -4.25 11.67
CA ALA A 166 15.29 -4.07 13.05
C ALA A 166 13.96 -3.31 13.14
N ASP A 167 13.78 -2.30 12.30
CA ASP A 167 12.56 -1.48 12.25
C ASP A 167 11.37 -2.29 11.74
N PHE A 168 11.56 -3.12 10.71
CA PHE A 168 10.52 -4.04 10.21
C PHE A 168 10.03 -5.00 11.32
N ARG A 169 10.97 -5.58 12.07
CA ARG A 169 10.61 -6.46 13.20
C ARG A 169 9.94 -5.71 14.35
N SER A 170 10.36 -4.47 14.56
CA SER A 170 9.82 -3.58 15.59
C SER A 170 8.37 -3.17 15.29
N LEU A 171 8.08 -2.81 14.04
CA LEU A 171 6.75 -2.47 13.58
C LEU A 171 5.78 -3.65 13.62
N GLY A 172 6.28 -4.89 13.49
CA GLY A 172 5.48 -6.08 13.77
C GLY A 172 4.36 -6.36 12.76
N GLN A 173 4.41 -5.77 11.56
CA GLN A 173 3.31 -5.86 10.58
C GLN A 173 3.28 -7.25 9.93
N ASP A 174 2.09 -7.85 9.85
CA ASP A 174 1.92 -9.19 9.29
C ASP A 174 2.42 -9.27 7.85
N GLY A 175 2.02 -8.31 6.99
CA GLY A 175 2.49 -8.23 5.60
C GLY A 175 4.00 -7.99 5.44
N ALA A 176 4.66 -7.47 6.47
CA ALA A 176 6.10 -7.28 6.47
C ALA A 176 6.87 -8.52 6.94
N LEU A 177 6.27 -9.33 7.82
CA LEU A 177 6.94 -10.40 8.58
C LEU A 177 6.48 -11.81 8.24
N GLU A 178 5.43 -11.99 7.42
CA GLU A 178 4.92 -13.31 7.07
C GLU A 178 6.05 -14.23 6.54
N PRO A 179 6.24 -15.44 7.10
CA PRO A 179 7.42 -16.28 6.84
C PRO A 179 7.64 -16.76 5.40
N ASN A 180 6.64 -16.66 4.53
CA ASN A 180 6.64 -17.13 3.15
C ASN A 180 6.59 -15.98 2.13
N VAL A 181 5.82 -14.93 2.40
CA VAL A 181 5.57 -13.84 1.44
C VAL A 181 5.91 -12.45 1.97
N GLY A 182 6.21 -12.32 3.27
CA GLY A 182 6.46 -11.04 3.92
C GLY A 182 7.60 -10.25 3.28
N LEU A 183 7.49 -8.92 3.31
CA LEU A 183 8.45 -8.01 2.67
C LEU A 183 9.90 -8.29 3.12
N LEU A 184 10.14 -8.50 4.41
CA LEU A 184 11.49 -8.70 4.96
C LEU A 184 12.15 -9.99 4.44
N ARG A 185 11.38 -11.04 4.18
CA ARG A 185 11.90 -12.27 3.55
C ARG A 185 12.30 -12.00 2.10
N SER A 186 11.50 -11.20 1.41
CA SER A 186 11.61 -10.91 -0.03
C SER A 186 12.67 -9.84 -0.38
N MET A 187 13.42 -9.33 0.60
CA MET A 187 14.52 -8.36 0.43
C MET A 187 15.89 -8.99 0.09
N ALA A 188 15.93 -10.28 -0.26
CA ALA A 188 17.18 -11.00 -0.55
C ALA A 188 17.82 -10.58 -1.88
#